data_AF-A0A401M5H3-F1
#
_entry.id   AF-A0A401M5H3-F1
#
_cell.length_a   1.000
_cell.length_b   1.000
_cell.length_c   1.000
_cell.angle_alpha   90.00
_cell.angle_beta   90.00
_cell.angle_gamma   90.00
#
_symmetry.space_group_name_H-M   'P 1'
#
loop_
_entity.id
_entity.type
_entity.pdbx_description
1 polymer ?
#
loop_
_entity_poly.entity_id
_entity_poly.type
_entity_poly.pdbx_seq_one_letter_code
_entity_poly.pdbx_strand_id
1 'polypeptide(L)'
;MAAASADVGAFSSPMMSEKTSMTRDDALDRLRHIARERAFGRHVGSDRLIQAGLDALIAGVESPSLAMLAGLLRSEEPEAPALFDQVLEELGLLFHPPADPRAAKWAMAYWIAGRIADASLDPAAGTHLIWADIAYDLGYPEELEPLVHCAQNLDGWEKSWGVSYEELSREAVEAAKQFLNKRPTAED
;
A
#
# COMPACT_ATOMS: atom_id res chain seq x y z
N MET A 1 -14.90 41.54 56.11
CA MET A 1 -15.40 41.25 54.75
C MET A 1 -14.17 40.93 53.91
N ALA A 2 -13.81 39.65 53.77
CA ALA A 2 -14.27 38.73 52.71
C ALA A 2 -13.69 39.17 51.34
N ALA A 3 -13.00 38.37 50.52
CA ALA A 3 -12.73 36.93 50.51
C ALA A 3 -11.48 36.66 49.66
N ALA A 4 -10.95 35.44 49.77
CA ALA A 4 -9.83 34.89 49.01
C ALA A 4 -10.12 34.77 47.50
N SER A 5 -9.06 34.74 46.69
CA SER A 5 -9.04 33.89 45.50
C SER A 5 -7.61 33.56 45.10
N ALA A 6 -7.18 32.35 45.45
CA ALA A 6 -6.03 31.69 44.85
C ALA A 6 -6.59 30.93 43.65
N ASP A 7 -6.15 31.31 42.44
CA ASP A 7 -6.49 30.56 41.24
C ASP A 7 -5.36 29.57 40.93
N VAL A 8 -5.62 28.33 41.31
CA VAL A 8 -4.82 27.15 40.98
C VAL A 8 -5.29 26.72 39.59
N GLY A 9 -4.64 27.26 38.56
CA GLY A 9 -4.82 26.83 37.18
C GLY A 9 -4.13 25.48 36.94
N ALA A 10 -4.75 24.41 37.42
CA ALA A 10 -4.53 23.07 36.89
C ALA A 10 -5.17 22.99 35.50
N PHE A 11 -4.37 23.02 34.44
CA PHE A 11 -4.82 22.59 33.12
C PHE A 11 -4.04 21.35 32.67
N SER A 12 -4.78 20.26 32.68
CA SER A 12 -4.50 18.93 32.17
C SER A 12 -3.61 18.90 30.93
N SER A 13 -2.44 18.26 31.05
CA SER A 13 -2.04 17.27 30.05
C SER A 13 -2.57 15.92 30.54
N PRO A 14 -3.25 15.13 29.70
CA PRO A 14 -2.56 14.42 28.65
C PRO A 14 -3.37 14.26 27.35
N MET A 15 -2.83 14.68 26.22
CA MET A 15 -3.09 13.95 24.98
C MET A 15 -1.94 12.96 24.86
N MET A 16 -2.09 11.82 25.52
CA MET A 16 -1.38 10.62 25.11
C MET A 16 -1.66 10.51 23.60
N SER A 17 -0.62 10.60 22.78
CA SER A 17 -0.67 9.97 21.47
C SER A 17 -1.11 8.55 21.74
N GLU A 18 -2.38 8.28 21.45
CA GLU A 18 -2.89 6.93 21.31
C GLU A 18 -1.95 6.31 20.29
N LYS A 19 -1.04 5.46 20.79
CA LYS A 19 -0.18 4.66 19.94
C LYS A 19 -1.17 3.77 19.22
N THR A 20 -1.60 4.18 18.02
CA THR A 20 -2.63 3.50 17.24
C THR A 20 -2.24 2.04 17.18
N SER A 21 -2.86 1.23 18.03
CA SER A 21 -2.53 -0.17 18.12
C SER A 21 -3.08 -0.77 16.85
N MET A 22 -2.19 -1.33 16.02
CA MET A 22 -2.59 -1.92 14.76
C MET A 22 -3.72 -2.93 15.02
N THR A 23 -4.84 -2.75 14.34
CA THR A 23 -5.99 -3.62 14.52
C THR A 23 -5.80 -4.93 13.76
N ARG A 24 -6.64 -5.93 14.06
CA ARG A 24 -6.65 -7.19 13.32
C ARG A 24 -6.88 -6.96 11.83
N ASP A 25 -7.78 -6.05 11.48
CA ASP A 25 -8.14 -5.76 10.09
C ASP A 25 -6.98 -5.07 9.36
N ASP A 26 -6.33 -4.09 10.00
CA ASP A 26 -5.13 -3.43 9.46
C ASP A 26 -4.00 -4.45 9.19
N ALA A 27 -3.83 -5.43 10.08
CA ALA A 27 -2.83 -6.48 9.93
C ALA A 27 -3.13 -7.39 8.73
N LEU A 28 -4.40 -7.81 8.59
CA LEU A 28 -4.84 -8.62 7.47
C LEU A 28 -4.70 -7.87 6.15
N ASP A 29 -5.03 -6.59 6.11
CA ASP A 29 -4.86 -5.74 4.93
C ASP A 29 -3.39 -5.57 4.56
N ARG A 30 -2.51 -5.46 5.55
CA ARG A 30 -1.06 -5.46 5.32
C ARG A 30 -0.54 -6.78 4.75
N LEU A 31 -1.04 -7.93 5.23
CA LEU A 31 -0.70 -9.24 4.68
C LEU A 31 -1.19 -9.38 3.23
N ARG A 32 -2.44 -8.99 2.94
CA ARG A 32 -3.01 -8.96 1.58
C ARG A 32 -2.21 -8.07 0.64
N HIS A 33 -1.75 -6.93 1.16
CA HIS A 33 -0.95 -5.98 0.41
C HIS A 33 0.39 -6.57 -0.04
N ILE A 34 1.12 -7.18 0.88
CA ILE A 34 2.37 -7.88 0.60
C ILE A 34 2.14 -9.07 -0.34
N ALA A 35 1.05 -9.83 -0.15
CA ALA A 35 0.68 -10.93 -1.04
C ALA A 35 0.55 -10.46 -2.49
N ARG A 36 -0.17 -9.35 -2.72
CA ARG A 36 -0.31 -8.75 -4.05
C ARG A 36 1.01 -8.24 -4.62
N GLU A 37 1.85 -7.60 -3.81
CA GLU A 37 3.20 -7.18 -4.24
C GLU A 37 3.99 -8.38 -4.79
N ARG A 38 4.07 -9.46 -4.02
CA ARG A 38 4.77 -10.68 -4.42
C ARG A 38 4.15 -11.35 -5.64
N ALA A 39 2.82 -11.41 -5.71
CA ALA A 39 2.10 -12.06 -6.80
C ALA A 39 2.29 -11.34 -8.14
N PHE A 40 2.50 -10.02 -8.14
CA PHE A 40 2.91 -9.25 -9.32
C PHE A 40 4.43 -9.28 -9.58
N GLY A 41 5.16 -10.17 -8.92
CA GLY A 41 6.60 -10.36 -9.14
C GLY A 41 7.49 -9.33 -8.44
N ARG A 42 6.96 -8.51 -7.51
CA ARG A 42 7.81 -7.59 -6.73
C ARG A 42 8.54 -8.36 -5.65
N HIS A 43 9.82 -8.06 -5.50
CA HIS A 43 10.61 -8.57 -4.40
C HIS A 43 10.23 -7.86 -3.09
N VAL A 44 9.90 -8.63 -2.06
CA VAL A 44 9.68 -8.14 -0.70
C VAL A 44 10.70 -8.82 0.20
N GLY A 45 11.49 -8.01 0.91
CA GLY A 45 12.53 -8.51 1.82
C GLY A 45 11.96 -9.34 2.97
N SER A 46 12.69 -10.37 3.38
CA SER A 46 12.30 -11.26 4.48
C SER A 46 12.00 -10.51 5.78
N ASP A 47 12.72 -9.43 6.06
CA ASP A 47 12.51 -8.54 7.21
C ASP A 47 11.09 -7.97 7.24
N ARG A 48 10.56 -7.54 6.09
CA ARG A 48 9.20 -7.00 5.97
C ARG A 48 8.15 -8.09 6.11
N LEU A 49 8.42 -9.31 5.64
CA LEU A 49 7.54 -10.47 5.82
C LEU A 49 7.43 -10.84 7.31
N ILE A 50 8.58 -10.95 7.99
CA ILE A 50 8.66 -11.26 9.42
C ILE A 50 7.96 -10.18 10.24
N GLN A 51 8.22 -8.91 9.96
CA GLN A 51 7.56 -7.81 10.66
C GLN A 51 6.04 -7.82 10.47
N ALA A 52 5.55 -8.07 9.25
CA ALA A 52 4.11 -8.19 9.00
C ALA A 52 3.50 -9.39 9.74
N GLY A 53 4.24 -10.50 9.85
CA GLY A 53 3.83 -11.66 10.64
C GLY A 53 3.72 -11.34 12.13
N LEU A 54 4.73 -10.68 12.70
CA LEU A 54 4.75 -10.25 14.10
C LEU A 54 3.61 -9.28 14.41
N ASP A 55 3.44 -8.28 13.55
CA ASP A 55 2.37 -7.30 13.60
C ASP A 55 1.00 -8.03 13.66
N ALA A 56 0.76 -9.00 12.78
CA ALA A 56 -0.49 -9.78 12.76
C ALA A 56 -0.71 -10.65 14.01
N LEU A 57 0.34 -11.25 14.58
CA LEU A 57 0.23 -11.98 15.85
C LEU A 57 -0.15 -11.05 17.00
N ILE A 58 0.48 -9.87 17.09
CA ILE A 58 0.17 -8.88 18.13
C ILE A 58 -1.28 -8.42 18.01
N ALA A 59 -1.80 -8.32 16.78
CA ALA A 59 -3.19 -7.97 16.50
C ALA A 59 -4.19 -9.12 16.69
N GLY A 60 -3.73 -10.31 17.12
CA GLY A 60 -4.60 -11.46 17.42
C GLY A 60 -5.07 -12.23 16.18
N VAL A 61 -4.32 -12.17 15.06
CA VAL A 61 -4.50 -13.10 13.94
C VAL A 61 -3.91 -14.45 14.34
N GLU A 62 -4.68 -15.52 14.11
CA GLU A 62 -4.25 -16.88 14.45
C GLU A 62 -4.02 -17.69 13.17
N SER A 63 -2.79 -18.18 13.00
CA SER A 63 -2.40 -19.17 11.99
C SER A 63 -1.19 -19.96 12.51
N PRO A 64 -1.13 -21.29 12.31
CA PRO A 64 0.02 -22.10 12.70
C PRO A 64 1.36 -21.56 12.16
N SER A 65 1.43 -21.28 10.85
CA SER A 65 2.66 -20.80 10.22
C SER A 65 2.99 -19.35 10.55
N LEU A 66 2.02 -18.58 11.05
CA LEU A 66 2.22 -17.17 11.42
C LEU A 66 3.13 -17.04 12.64
N ALA A 67 2.94 -17.91 13.64
CA ALA A 67 3.81 -17.97 14.82
C ALA A 67 5.27 -18.32 14.44
N MET A 68 5.43 -19.22 13.46
CA MET A 68 6.75 -19.61 12.94
C MET A 68 7.40 -18.45 12.20
N LEU A 69 6.68 -17.79 11.30
CA LEU A 69 7.16 -16.65 10.53
C LEU A 69 7.65 -15.50 11.44
N ALA A 70 6.88 -15.14 12.46
CA ALA A 70 7.25 -14.06 13.37
C ALA A 70 8.40 -14.42 14.32
N GLY A 71 8.63 -15.72 14.52
CA GLY A 71 9.68 -16.26 15.39
C GLY A 71 11.01 -16.50 14.69
N LEU A 72 11.11 -16.26 13.37
CA LEU A 72 12.34 -16.53 12.61
C LEU A 72 13.54 -15.74 13.15
N LEU A 73 14.64 -16.44 13.33
CA LEU A 73 15.93 -15.83 13.65
C LEU A 73 16.64 -15.35 12.39
N ARG A 74 17.69 -14.53 12.56
CA ARG A 74 18.51 -14.04 11.42
C ARG A 74 19.06 -15.15 10.53
N SER A 75 19.36 -16.32 11.10
CA SER A 75 19.85 -17.48 10.35
C SER A 75 18.77 -18.15 9.48
N GLU A 76 17.50 -17.90 9.78
CA GLU A 76 16.33 -18.55 9.15
C GLU A 76 15.54 -17.55 8.29
N GLU A 77 16.00 -16.29 8.16
CA GLU A 77 15.44 -15.28 7.24
C GLU A 77 15.19 -15.80 5.80
N PRO A 78 16.01 -16.70 5.22
CA PRO A 78 15.72 -17.26 3.90
C PRO A 78 14.43 -18.10 3.82
N GLU A 79 13.88 -18.56 4.95
CA GLU A 79 12.65 -19.36 5.00
C GLU A 79 11.38 -18.49 5.02
N ALA A 80 11.52 -17.19 5.32
CA ALA A 80 10.41 -16.26 5.45
C ALA A 80 9.47 -16.25 4.24
N PRO A 81 9.93 -16.27 2.96
CA PRO A 81 9.03 -16.28 1.82
C PRO A 81 8.10 -17.49 1.77
N ALA A 82 8.61 -18.68 2.11
CA ALA A 82 7.85 -19.92 2.09
C ALA A 82 6.85 -20.00 3.25
N LEU A 83 7.26 -19.58 4.45
CA LEU A 83 6.34 -19.49 5.59
C LEU A 83 5.26 -18.44 5.35
N PHE A 84 5.60 -17.32 4.72
CA PHE A 84 4.62 -16.31 4.36
C PHE A 84 3.57 -16.85 3.38
N ASP A 85 3.97 -17.65 2.40
CA ASP A 85 3.02 -18.27 1.46
C ASP A 85 2.06 -19.23 2.19
N GLN A 86 2.56 -20.00 3.16
CA GLN A 86 1.71 -20.85 4.01
C GLN A 86 0.73 -20.03 4.85
N VAL A 87 1.19 -18.93 5.46
CA VAL A 87 0.30 -18.01 6.22
C VAL A 87 -0.81 -17.47 5.33
N LEU A 88 -0.50 -17.06 4.10
CA LEU A 88 -1.50 -16.58 3.16
C LEU A 88 -2.50 -17.68 2.77
N GLU A 89 -2.04 -18.92 2.61
CA GLU A 89 -2.90 -20.06 2.30
C GLU A 89 -3.87 -20.36 3.45
N GLU A 90 -3.33 -20.49 4.67
CA GLU A 90 -4.10 -20.77 5.89
C GLU A 90 -5.14 -19.69 6.19
N LEU A 91 -4.81 -18.42 5.94
CA LEU A 91 -5.70 -17.28 6.17
C LEU A 91 -6.63 -17.00 4.97
N GLY A 92 -6.52 -17.74 3.87
CA GLY A 92 -7.32 -17.51 2.66
C GLY A 92 -7.03 -16.16 1.98
N LEU A 93 -5.80 -15.65 2.11
CA LEU A 93 -5.35 -14.36 1.60
C LEU A 93 -4.50 -14.47 0.33
N LEU A 94 -4.25 -15.69 -0.16
CA LEU A 94 -3.52 -15.90 -1.41
C LEU A 94 -4.21 -15.16 -2.56
N PHE A 95 -3.44 -14.29 -3.21
CA PHE A 95 -3.86 -13.60 -4.42
C PHE A 95 -3.15 -14.21 -5.61
N HIS A 96 -3.94 -14.66 -6.59
CA HIS A 96 -3.45 -15.14 -7.87
C HIS A 96 -3.82 -14.12 -8.94
N PRO A 97 -2.85 -13.51 -9.65
CA PRO A 97 -3.17 -12.64 -10.76
C PRO A 97 -3.85 -13.46 -11.87
N PRO A 98 -4.64 -12.81 -12.74
CA PRO A 98 -5.19 -13.47 -13.92
C PRO A 98 -4.11 -14.23 -14.71
N ALA A 99 -4.46 -15.42 -15.22
CA ALA A 99 -3.53 -16.23 -16.00
C ALA A 99 -3.16 -15.59 -17.35
N ASP A 100 -4.06 -14.79 -17.92
CA ASP A 100 -3.78 -14.01 -19.11
C ASP A 100 -2.82 -12.85 -18.78
N PRO A 101 -1.64 -12.76 -19.43
CA PRO A 101 -0.65 -11.72 -19.13
C PRO A 101 -1.19 -10.30 -19.30
N ARG A 102 -2.03 -10.06 -20.30
CA ARG A 102 -2.62 -8.73 -20.55
C ARG A 102 -3.61 -8.37 -19.42
N ALA A 103 -4.47 -9.29 -19.03
CA ALA A 103 -5.39 -9.11 -17.90
C ALA A 103 -4.65 -8.93 -16.57
N ALA A 104 -3.52 -9.63 -16.36
CA ALA A 104 -2.67 -9.45 -15.19
C ALA A 104 -2.10 -8.03 -15.11
N LYS A 105 -1.65 -7.47 -16.23
CA LYS A 105 -1.16 -6.08 -16.32
C LYS A 105 -2.26 -5.06 -15.99
N TRP A 106 -3.47 -5.26 -16.51
CA TRP A 106 -4.62 -4.43 -16.14
C TRP A 106 -4.98 -4.54 -14.66
N ALA A 107 -5.00 -5.75 -14.10
CA ALA A 107 -5.23 -5.96 -12.68
C ALA A 107 -4.17 -5.24 -11.82
N MET A 108 -2.91 -5.26 -12.25
CA MET A 108 -1.82 -4.53 -11.61
C MET A 108 -2.02 -3.01 -11.70
N ALA A 109 -2.43 -2.48 -12.86
CA ALA A 109 -2.74 -1.06 -13.03
C ALA A 109 -3.84 -0.59 -12.09
N TYR A 110 -4.96 -1.32 -12.01
CA TYR A 110 -6.06 -0.99 -11.11
C TYR A 110 -5.62 -1.03 -9.65
N TRP A 111 -4.82 -2.03 -9.27
CA TRP A 111 -4.34 -2.13 -7.91
C TRP A 111 -3.38 -0.99 -7.54
N ILE A 112 -2.44 -0.62 -8.42
CA ILE A 112 -1.54 0.52 -8.18
C ILE A 112 -2.32 1.84 -8.15
N ALA A 113 -3.26 2.05 -9.07
CA ALA A 113 -4.10 3.25 -9.08
C ALA A 113 -4.93 3.37 -7.80
N GLY A 114 -5.46 2.23 -7.29
CA GLY A 114 -6.12 2.17 -5.98
C GLY A 114 -5.23 2.73 -4.87
N ARG A 115 -3.96 2.32 -4.85
CA ARG A 115 -2.99 2.77 -3.85
C ARG A 115 -2.57 4.24 -3.98
N ILE A 116 -2.55 4.76 -5.19
CA ILE A 116 -2.33 6.20 -5.39
C ILE A 116 -3.55 6.97 -4.86
N ALA A 117 -4.75 6.50 -5.18
CA ALA A 117 -6.01 7.15 -4.81
C ALA A 117 -6.26 7.18 -3.28
N ASP A 118 -5.85 6.14 -2.56
CA ASP A 118 -5.94 6.06 -1.09
C ASP A 118 -4.71 6.61 -0.34
N ALA A 119 -3.74 7.16 -1.08
CA ALA A 119 -2.47 7.70 -0.58
C ALA A 119 -1.55 6.67 0.14
N SER A 120 -1.78 5.36 -0.04
CA SER A 120 -0.87 4.30 0.44
C SER A 120 0.35 4.08 -0.46
N LEU A 121 0.40 4.75 -1.61
CA LEU A 121 1.55 4.80 -2.50
C LEU A 121 1.78 6.24 -2.97
N ASP A 122 3.04 6.67 -2.92
CA ASP A 122 3.46 7.97 -3.46
C ASP A 122 3.03 8.11 -4.93
N PRO A 123 2.37 9.21 -5.34
CA PRO A 123 1.85 9.36 -6.68
C PRO A 123 2.93 9.31 -7.78
N ALA A 124 4.13 9.84 -7.55
CA ALA A 124 5.21 9.79 -8.53
C ALA A 124 5.73 8.37 -8.69
N ALA A 125 5.98 7.67 -7.58
CA ALA A 125 6.34 6.26 -7.63
C ALA A 125 5.24 5.42 -8.31
N GLY A 126 3.98 5.59 -7.94
CA GLY A 126 2.87 4.82 -8.49
C GLY A 126 2.64 5.05 -9.99
N THR A 127 2.63 6.31 -10.43
CA THR A 127 2.47 6.64 -11.86
C THR A 127 3.67 6.17 -12.68
N HIS A 128 4.88 6.26 -12.14
CA HIS A 128 6.07 5.70 -12.79
C HIS A 128 5.95 4.18 -12.98
N LEU A 129 5.48 3.43 -11.98
CA LEU A 129 5.25 1.98 -12.12
C LEU A 129 4.19 1.67 -13.18
N ILE A 130 3.12 2.44 -13.25
CA ILE A 130 2.10 2.28 -14.30
C ILE A 130 2.70 2.56 -15.67
N TRP A 131 3.53 3.58 -15.81
CA TRP A 131 4.18 3.91 -17.06
C TRP A 131 5.21 2.85 -17.50
N ALA A 132 6.19 2.55 -16.64
CA ALA A 132 7.35 1.71 -16.98
C ALA A 132 7.00 0.22 -17.09
N ASP A 133 6.18 -0.30 -16.16
CA ASP A 133 5.95 -1.75 -16.05
C ASP A 133 4.65 -2.22 -16.73
N ILE A 134 3.71 -1.30 -16.99
CA ILE A 134 2.35 -1.68 -17.45
C ILE A 134 2.00 -1.05 -18.79
N ALA A 135 2.05 0.27 -18.92
CA ALA A 135 1.70 0.94 -20.17
C ALA A 135 2.61 0.50 -21.31
N TYR A 136 3.92 0.37 -21.06
CA TYR A 136 4.87 -0.16 -22.04
C TYR A 136 4.47 -1.56 -22.56
N ASP A 137 4.21 -2.51 -21.65
CA ASP A 137 3.83 -3.89 -22.01
C ASP A 137 2.46 -4.00 -22.67
N LEU A 138 1.55 -3.06 -22.37
CA LEU A 138 0.22 -3.01 -22.98
C LEU A 138 0.17 -2.26 -24.32
N GLY A 139 1.26 -1.60 -24.71
CA GLY A 139 1.37 -0.82 -25.94
C GLY A 139 0.78 0.60 -25.83
N TYR A 140 0.85 1.22 -24.66
CA TYR A 140 0.34 2.56 -24.35
C TYR A 140 -1.15 2.76 -24.68
N PRO A 141 -2.05 2.01 -24.02
CA PRO A 141 -3.48 2.17 -24.22
C PRO A 141 -3.97 3.55 -23.77
N GLU A 142 -4.95 4.12 -24.48
CA GLU A 142 -5.50 5.46 -24.22
C GLU A 142 -6.05 5.60 -22.79
N GLU A 143 -6.57 4.53 -22.20
CA GLU A 143 -7.11 4.55 -20.84
C GLU A 143 -6.05 4.83 -19.77
N LEU A 144 -4.77 4.54 -20.05
CA LEU A 144 -3.64 4.83 -19.16
C LEU A 144 -2.98 6.17 -19.46
N GLU A 145 -3.34 6.85 -20.56
CA GLU A 145 -2.71 8.10 -21.01
C GLU A 145 -2.64 9.16 -19.90
N PRO A 146 -3.71 9.44 -19.11
CA PRO A 146 -3.64 10.43 -18.05
C PRO A 146 -2.60 10.11 -16.98
N LEU A 147 -2.47 8.83 -16.62
CA LEU A 147 -1.50 8.37 -15.61
C LEU A 147 -0.07 8.39 -16.15
N VAL A 148 0.11 8.05 -17.43
CA VAL A 148 1.41 8.15 -18.12
C VAL A 148 1.88 9.59 -18.21
N HIS A 149 0.98 10.53 -18.54
CA HIS A 149 1.29 11.96 -18.57
C HIS A 149 1.71 12.48 -17.18
N CYS A 150 0.99 12.09 -16.12
CA CYS A 150 1.38 12.41 -14.75
C CYS A 150 2.78 11.88 -14.39
N ALA A 151 3.11 10.65 -14.80
CA ALA A 151 4.43 10.06 -14.56
C ALA A 151 5.55 10.90 -15.18
N GLN A 152 5.37 11.32 -16.44
CA GLN A 152 6.35 12.12 -17.17
C GLN A 152 6.54 13.51 -16.53
N ASN A 153 5.44 14.15 -16.11
CA ASN A 153 5.50 15.45 -15.47
C ASN A 153 6.16 15.40 -14.08
N LEU A 154 5.89 14.35 -13.31
CA LEU A 154 6.49 14.16 -11.98
C LEU A 154 7.97 13.79 -12.06
N ASP A 155 8.36 12.94 -13.00
CA ASP A 155 9.77 12.53 -13.21
C ASP A 155 10.64 13.69 -13.72
N GLY A 156 10.08 14.51 -14.63
CA GLY A 156 10.77 15.65 -15.23
C GLY A 156 10.64 16.96 -14.47
N TRP A 157 9.95 17.01 -13.32
CA TRP A 157 9.57 18.27 -12.68
C TRP A 157 10.79 19.12 -12.30
N GLU A 158 10.70 20.42 -12.59
CA GLU A 158 11.66 21.42 -12.14
C GLU A 158 10.97 22.62 -11.48
N LYS A 159 11.67 23.23 -10.51
CA LYS A 159 11.21 24.45 -9.83
C LYS A 159 10.91 25.62 -10.78
N SER A 160 11.50 25.61 -11.96
CA SER A 160 11.38 26.66 -12.99
C SER A 160 10.00 26.67 -13.68
N TRP A 161 9.22 25.59 -13.57
CA TRP A 161 7.97 25.40 -14.33
C TRP A 161 6.79 26.22 -13.80
N GLY A 162 6.89 26.83 -12.63
CA GLY A 162 5.83 27.66 -12.05
C GLY A 162 4.63 26.88 -11.50
N VAL A 163 4.64 25.55 -11.59
CA VAL A 163 3.70 24.63 -10.94
C VAL A 163 4.43 23.87 -9.82
N SER A 164 3.74 23.63 -8.70
CA SER A 164 4.37 22.91 -7.58
C SER A 164 4.30 21.40 -7.77
N TYR A 165 5.25 20.68 -7.16
CA TYR A 165 5.26 19.22 -7.15
C TYR A 165 4.00 18.65 -6.50
N GLU A 166 3.48 19.31 -5.46
CA GLU A 166 2.25 18.91 -4.77
C GLU A 166 1.01 19.05 -5.65
N GLU A 167 0.99 20.04 -6.56
CA GLU A 167 -0.08 20.21 -7.53
C GLU A 167 -0.11 19.06 -8.53
N LEU A 168 1.05 18.72 -9.11
CA LEU A 168 1.20 17.55 -9.99
C LEU A 168 0.87 16.24 -9.28
N SER A 169 1.28 16.10 -8.01
CA SER A 169 0.95 14.93 -7.19
C SER A 169 -0.55 14.80 -6.97
N ARG A 170 -1.26 15.90 -6.77
CA ARG A 170 -2.73 15.92 -6.65
C ARG A 170 -3.40 15.54 -7.97
N GLU A 171 -2.86 16.02 -9.09
CA GLU A 171 -3.33 15.65 -10.43
C GLU A 171 -3.23 14.15 -10.67
N ALA A 172 -2.11 13.53 -10.28
CA ALA A 172 -1.91 12.09 -10.35
C ALA A 172 -2.92 11.30 -9.48
N VAL A 173 -3.24 11.80 -8.29
CA VAL A 173 -4.28 11.21 -7.42
C VAL A 173 -5.65 11.26 -8.08
N GLU A 174 -6.02 12.39 -8.68
CA GLU A 174 -7.30 12.54 -9.38
C GLU A 174 -7.37 11.69 -10.65
N ALA A 175 -6.28 11.61 -11.43
CA ALA A 175 -6.18 10.72 -12.58
C ALA A 175 -6.36 9.26 -12.18
N ALA A 176 -5.78 8.82 -11.07
CA ALA A 176 -5.94 7.47 -10.54
C ALA A 176 -7.39 7.18 -10.14
N LYS A 177 -8.06 8.11 -9.44
CA LYS A 177 -9.49 7.98 -9.10
C LYS A 177 -10.37 7.89 -10.35
N GLN A 178 -10.13 8.74 -11.34
CA GLN A 178 -10.87 8.71 -12.60
C GLN A 178 -10.67 7.41 -13.36
N PHE A 179 -9.44 6.90 -13.40
CA PHE A 179 -9.12 5.62 -14.01
C PHE A 179 -9.87 4.46 -13.33
N LEU A 180 -9.94 4.44 -12.00
CA LEU A 180 -10.69 3.44 -11.24
C LEU A 180 -12.20 3.50 -11.51
N ASN A 181 -12.77 4.70 -11.67
CA ASN A 181 -14.20 4.89 -11.97
C ASN A 181 -14.59 4.38 -13.37
N LYS A 182 -13.63 4.31 -14.30
CA LYS A 182 -13.84 3.78 -15.66
C LYS A 182 -13.61 2.28 -15.75
N ARG A 183 -13.27 1.61 -14.64
CA ARG A 183 -13.07 0.16 -14.64
C ARG A 183 -14.33 -0.50 -15.19
N PRO A 184 -14.24 -1.30 -16.27
CA PRO A 184 -15.39 -2.06 -16.73
C PRO A 184 -15.80 -2.97 -15.57
N THR A 185 -17.00 -2.75 -15.05
CA THR A 185 -17.69 -3.76 -14.23
C THR A 185 -17.77 -4.99 -15.09
N ALA A 186 -17.09 -6.07 -14.67
CA ALA A 186 -17.21 -7.35 -15.34
C ALA A 186 -18.72 -7.64 -15.46
N GLU A 187 -19.24 -7.67 -16.69
CA GLU A 187 -20.58 -8.19 -16.94
C GLU A 187 -20.57 -9.66 -16.51
N ASP A 188 -21.59 -10.03 -15.73
CA ASP A 188 -21.85 -11.35 -15.16
C ASP A 188 -21.93 -12.48 -16.21
#